data_AF-A0A7W7KB40-F1
#
_entry.id   AF-A0A7W7KB40-F1
#
_cell.length_a   1.000
_cell.length_b   1.000
_cell.length_c   1.000
_cell.angle_alpha   90.00
_cell.angle_beta   90.00
_cell.angle_gamma   90.00
#
_symmetry.space_group_name_H-M   'P 1'
#
loop_
_entity.id
_entity.type
_entity.pdbx_description
1 polymer ?
#
loop_
_entity_poly.entity_id
_entity_poly.type
_entity_poly.pdbx_seq_one_letter_code
_entity_poly.pdbx_strand_id
1 'polypeptide(L)'
;MSGMIFALALFGCTDDGSACQRLAGPEQTYESRIECLAAQGAALDSDSAMAADFPSVYAQCMTNTQLARLGHGTVDIRKAGISFADAAD
;
A
#
# COMPACT_ATOMS: atom_id res chain seq x y z
N MET A 1 14.41 22.48 1.34
CA MET A 1 12.98 22.21 1.60
C MET A 1 12.86 20.75 1.97
N SER A 2 12.43 20.41 3.18
CA SER A 2 12.04 19.03 3.52
C SER A 2 10.62 18.81 3.00
N GLY A 3 10.50 18.44 1.72
CA GLY A 3 9.22 18.01 1.16
C GLY A 3 8.79 16.70 1.84
N MET A 4 7.49 16.57 2.13
CA MET A 4 6.96 15.30 2.59
C MET A 4 6.99 14.31 1.42
N ILE A 5 7.81 13.28 1.53
CA ILE A 5 7.86 12.21 0.53
C ILE A 5 6.74 11.21 0.83
N PHE A 6 5.94 10.95 -0.18
CA PHE A 6 4.93 9.91 -0.18
C PHE A 6 5.52 8.65 -0.79
N ALA A 7 5.12 7.50 -0.29
CA ALA A 7 5.50 6.20 -0.79
C ALA A 7 4.23 5.41 -1.09
N LEU A 8 4.26 4.71 -2.22
CA LEU A 8 3.20 3.80 -2.63
C LEU A 8 3.61 2.38 -2.28
N ALA A 9 2.81 1.74 -1.43
CA ALA A 9 3.06 0.38 -0.99
C ALA A 9 1.88 -0.52 -1.34
N LEU A 10 2.19 -1.74 -1.77
CA LEU A 10 1.24 -2.78 -2.05
C LEU A 10 1.07 -3.69 -0.82
N PHE A 11 -0.17 -4.05 -0.54
CA PHE A 11 -0.54 -4.91 0.57
C PHE A 11 -1.42 -6.05 0.07
N GLY A 12 -0.98 -7.28 0.26
CA GLY A 12 -1.79 -8.47 0.02
C GLY A 12 -2.49 -8.86 1.32
N CYS A 13 -3.81 -8.94 1.30
CA CYS A 13 -4.62 -9.25 2.47
C CYS A 13 -5.28 -10.62 2.34
N THR A 14 -5.52 -11.27 3.48
CA THR A 14 -6.37 -12.46 3.57
C THR A 14 -7.81 -12.12 3.18
N ASP A 15 -8.59 -13.15 2.85
CA ASP A 15 -9.98 -13.04 2.37
C ASP A 15 -10.88 -12.25 3.35
N ASP A 16 -10.66 -12.45 4.64
CA ASP A 16 -11.31 -11.76 5.75
C ASP A 16 -10.77 -10.34 6.03
N GLY A 17 -9.81 -9.85 5.23
CA GLY A 17 -9.23 -8.50 5.34
C GLY A 17 -8.59 -8.19 6.69
N SER A 18 -8.29 -9.22 7.50
CA SER A 18 -7.85 -9.05 8.89
C SER A 18 -6.33 -8.98 8.99
N ALA A 19 -5.63 -9.72 8.14
CA ALA A 19 -4.17 -9.75 8.09
C ALA A 19 -3.71 -9.33 6.70
N CYS A 20 -3.06 -8.17 6.63
CA CYS A 20 -2.43 -7.70 5.40
C CYS A 20 -0.92 -7.82 5.52
N GLN A 21 -0.27 -8.26 4.47
CA GLN A 21 1.18 -8.28 4.39
C GLN A 21 1.63 -7.30 3.32
N ARG A 22 2.64 -6.51 3.65
CA ARG A 22 3.28 -5.66 2.66
C ARG A 22 3.97 -6.55 1.62
N LEU A 23 3.62 -6.35 0.36
CA LEU A 23 4.22 -7.07 -0.75
C LEU A 23 5.59 -6.47 -1.08
N ALA A 24 6.52 -7.32 -1.49
CA ALA A 24 7.81 -6.90 -2.00
C ALA A 24 7.62 -6.40 -3.43
N GLY A 25 7.44 -5.09 -3.59
CA GLY A 25 7.34 -4.42 -4.88
C GLY A 25 8.24 -3.18 -4.93
N PRO A 26 8.43 -2.58 -6.12
CA PRO A 26 9.16 -1.33 -6.24
C PRO A 26 8.46 -0.25 -5.41
N GLU A 27 9.09 0.14 -4.30
CA GLU A 27 8.62 1.23 -3.46
C GLU A 27 8.86 2.56 -4.18
N GLN A 28 7.88 2.96 -4.99
CA GLN A 28 7.91 4.24 -5.67
C GLN A 28 7.58 5.36 -4.70
N THR A 29 8.43 6.39 -4.71
CA THR A 29 8.26 7.59 -3.90
C THR A 29 7.85 8.78 -4.76
N TYR A 30 6.95 9.60 -4.23
CA TYR A 30 6.36 10.76 -4.90
C TYR A 30 6.51 12.00 -4.02
N GLU A 31 6.64 13.17 -4.66
CA GLU A 31 6.74 14.45 -3.96
C GLU A 31 5.37 15.01 -3.58
N SER A 32 4.31 14.58 -4.26
CA SER A 32 2.93 14.96 -3.99
C SER A 32 2.03 13.77 -3.63
N ARG A 33 1.09 14.00 -2.71
CA ARG A 33 0.02 13.04 -2.42
C ARG A 33 -0.82 12.75 -3.67
N ILE A 34 -1.09 13.74 -4.52
CA ILE A 34 -1.93 13.55 -5.71
C ILE A 34 -1.25 12.61 -6.71
N GLU A 35 0.05 12.75 -6.92
CA GLU A 35 0.82 11.86 -7.81
C GLU A 35 0.81 10.42 -7.30
N CYS A 36 1.01 10.26 -5.99
CA CYS A 36 0.97 8.96 -5.34
C CYS A 36 -0.43 8.30 -5.38
N LEU A 37 -1.51 9.08 -5.26
CA LEU A 37 -2.87 8.57 -5.46
C LEU A 37 -3.11 8.17 -6.92
N ALA A 38 -2.66 8.98 -7.88
CA ALA A 38 -2.82 8.69 -9.31
C ALA A 38 -2.06 7.42 -9.74
N ALA A 39 -0.93 7.13 -9.10
CA ALA A 39 -0.13 5.94 -9.38
C ALA A 39 -0.68 4.64 -8.77
N GLN A 40 -1.71 4.68 -7.90
CA GLN A 40 -2.27 3.48 -7.26
C GLN A 40 -2.81 2.47 -8.26
N GLY A 41 -3.55 2.92 -9.27
CA GLY A 41 -4.10 2.04 -10.30
C GLY A 41 -2.99 1.30 -11.04
N ALA A 42 -1.97 2.03 -11.50
CA ALA A 42 -0.82 1.43 -12.18
C ALA A 42 -0.01 0.48 -11.28
N ALA A 43 0.01 0.70 -9.97
CA ALA A 43 0.66 -0.22 -9.03
C ALA A 43 -0.13 -1.50 -8.81
N LEU A 44 -1.48 -1.44 -8.82
CA LEU A 44 -2.33 -2.64 -8.79
C LEU A 44 -2.20 -3.48 -10.06
N ASP A 45 -1.92 -2.83 -11.19
CA ASP A 45 -1.65 -3.51 -12.47
C ASP A 45 -0.20 -4.03 -12.59
N SER A 46 0.65 -3.78 -11.59
CA SER A 46 2.05 -4.20 -11.65
C SER A 46 2.21 -5.72 -11.45
N ASP A 47 3.28 -6.28 -12.01
CA ASP A 47 3.62 -7.70 -11.82
C ASP A 47 3.71 -8.09 -10.34
N SER A 48 4.14 -7.19 -9.46
CA SER A 48 4.20 -7.44 -8.00
C SER A 48 2.83 -7.61 -7.36
N ALA A 49 1.82 -6.88 -7.84
CA ALA A 49 0.44 -7.02 -7.39
C ALA A 49 -0.22 -8.26 -8.02
N MET A 50 0.01 -8.49 -9.31
CA MET A 50 -0.52 -9.64 -10.05
C MET A 50 0.07 -10.99 -9.59
N ALA A 51 1.34 -11.01 -9.19
CA ALA A 51 2.03 -12.20 -8.68
C ALA A 51 1.80 -12.44 -7.18
N ALA A 52 1.00 -11.59 -6.51
CA ALA A 52 0.71 -11.76 -5.10
C ALA A 52 -0.19 -12.97 -4.87
N ASP A 53 0.22 -13.86 -3.97
CA ASP A 53 -0.58 -15.03 -3.56
C ASP A 53 -1.62 -14.64 -2.49
N PHE A 54 -2.35 -13.55 -2.73
CA PHE A 54 -3.34 -13.01 -1.80
C PHE A 54 -4.66 -12.80 -2.53
N PRO A 55 -5.80 -13.17 -1.91
CA PRO A 55 -7.13 -13.02 -2.52
C PRO A 55 -7.49 -11.56 -2.76
N SER A 56 -6.90 -10.62 -2.00
CA SER A 56 -7.11 -9.18 -2.19
C SER A 56 -5.80 -8.44 -2.12
N VAL A 57 -5.58 -7.52 -3.06
CA VAL A 57 -4.39 -6.67 -3.12
C VAL A 57 -4.81 -5.21 -3.13
N TYR A 58 -4.18 -4.42 -2.28
CA TYR A 58 -4.47 -3.00 -2.11
C TYR A 58 -3.21 -2.17 -2.32
N ALA A 59 -3.37 -1.04 -3.00
CA ALA A 59 -2.32 -0.04 -3.16
C ALA A 59 -2.62 1.14 -2.23
N GLN A 60 -1.72 1.44 -1.30
CA GLN A 60 -1.92 2.53 -0.36
C GLN A 60 -0.83 3.57 -0.49
N CYS A 61 -1.28 4.80 -0.71
CA CYS A 61 -0.41 5.96 -0.59
C CYS A 61 -0.26 6.36 0.88
N MET A 62 0.98 6.47 1.34
CA MET A 62 1.31 6.88 2.70
C MET A 62 2.59 7.71 2.72
N THR A 63 2.90 8.39 3.82
CA THR A 63 4.20 9.07 3.92
C THR A 63 5.32 8.05 4.15
N ASN A 64 6.53 8.38 3.73
CA ASN A 64 7.68 7.51 3.95
C ASN A 64 7.89 7.19 5.46
N THR A 65 7.55 8.14 6.34
CA THR A 65 7.59 7.93 7.80
C THR A 65 6.49 6.99 8.31
N GLN A 66 5.33 6.92 7.67
CA GLN A 66 4.30 5.92 7.98
C GLN A 66 4.74 4.54 7.51
N LEU A 67 5.28 4.45 6.29
CA LEU A 67 5.79 3.21 5.72
C LEU A 67 6.91 2.61 6.57
N ALA A 68 7.88 3.43 6.99
CA ALA A 68 8.96 3.02 7.87
C ALA A 68 8.48 2.52 9.24
N ARG A 69 7.35 3.03 9.75
CA ARG A 69 6.75 2.59 11.02
C ARG A 69 6.03 1.24 10.88
N LEU A 70 5.47 0.94 9.71
CA LEU A 70 4.83 -0.34 9.41
C LEU A 70 5.86 -1.45 9.16
N GLY A 71 7.03 -1.09 8.63
CA GLY A 71 8.11 -2.04 8.34
C GLY A 71 7.78 -2.94 7.15
N HIS A 72 8.37 -4.15 7.16
CA HIS A 72 8.20 -5.17 6.12
C HIS A 72 7.38 -6.38 6.59
N GLY A 73 6.74 -6.29 7.75
CA GLY A 73 6.00 -7.39 8.38
C GLY A 73 4.54 -7.48 7.95
N THR A 74 3.85 -8.48 8.52
CA THR A 74 2.38 -8.54 8.49
C THR A 74 1.83 -7.36 9.29
N VAL A 75 1.07 -6.51 8.61
CA VAL A 75 0.38 -5.36 9.14
C VAL A 75 -1.06 -5.74 9.45
N ASP A 76 -1.42 -5.62 10.72
CA ASP A 76 -2.82 -5.59 11.12
C ASP A 76 -3.35 -4.18 10.85
N ILE A 77 -4.01 -4.02 9.72
CA ILE A 77 -4.58 -2.74 9.27
C ILE A 77 -5.62 -2.17 10.24
N ARG A 78 -6.36 -3.03 10.95
CA ARG A 78 -7.32 -2.59 11.98
C ARG A 78 -6.59 -1.89 13.12
N LYS A 79 -5.40 -2.39 13.49
CA LYS A 79 -4.52 -1.72 14.45
C LYS A 79 -3.79 -0.51 13.88
N ALA A 80 -3.45 -0.53 12.60
CA ALA A 80 -2.73 0.57 11.96
C ALA A 80 -3.61 1.82 11.72
N GLY A 81 -4.94 1.70 11.86
CA GLY A 81 -5.88 2.78 11.58
C GLY A 81 -5.91 3.17 10.10
N ILE A 82 -5.52 2.25 9.22
CA ILE A 82 -5.50 2.43 7.78
C ILE A 82 -6.80 1.82 7.26
N SER A 83 -7.75 2.68 6.90
CA SER A 83 -8.86 2.26 6.03
C SER A 83 -8.34 2.28 4.61
N PHE A 84 -8.18 1.10 4.01
CA PHE A 84 -8.29 1.00 2.57
C PHE A 84 -9.71 1.47 2.25
N ALA A 85 -9.87 2.43 1.35
CA ALA A 85 -11.17 2.65 0.76
C ALA A 85 -11.49 1.35 0.04
N ASP A 86 -12.40 0.56 0.60
CA ASP A 86 -12.93 -0.63 -0.03
C ASP A 86 -13.21 -0.26 -1.49
N ALA A 87 -12.65 -1.04 -2.42
CA ALA A 87 -13.15 -1.07 -3.78
C ALA A 87 -14.60 -1.59 -3.67
N ALA A 88 -15.52 -0.69 -3.37
CA ALA A 88 -16.92 -0.95 -3.25
C ALA A 88 -17.51 -0.86 -4.67
N ASP A 89 -17.83 -2.06 -5.17
CA ASP A 89 -18.74 -2.41 -6.29
C ASP A 89 -18.38 -1.91 -7.70
#